data_AF-A0A7S1VRP2-F1
#
_entry.id   AF-A0A7S1VRP2-F1
#
_cell.length_a   1.000
_cell.length_b   1.000
_cell.length_c   1.000
_cell.angle_alpha   90.00
_cell.angle_beta   90.00
_cell.angle_gamma   90.00
#
_symmetry.space_group_name_H-M   'P 1'
#
loop_
_entity.id
_entity.type
_entity.pdbx_description
1 polymer ?
#
loop_
_entity_poly.entity_id
_entity_poly.type
_entity_poly.pdbx_seq_one_letter_code
_entity_poly.pdbx_strand_id
1 'polypeptide(L)'
;NRMVQRAQTDDLYGVAANEGDEDATNIQGEVQQKFDVLCNSIMLRAFCGCSNSIQSVASEEEDEPRACADVMNDQAFSCGDFVAVFDPLDGSKNIDSSLPVGSIFAIYRKQPGSGKTFLQNGAGLVASG
;
A
#
# COMPACT_ATOMS: atom_id res chain seq x y z
N ASN A 1 -12.86 -11.48 4.98
CA ASN A 1 -13.19 -11.58 3.54
C ASN A 1 -14.64 -11.21 3.21
N ARG A 2 -15.12 -10.03 3.63
CA ARG A 2 -16.47 -9.55 3.27
C ARG A 2 -16.45 -8.37 2.29
N MET A 3 -15.37 -7.58 2.27
CA MET A 3 -15.17 -6.47 1.34
C MET A 3 -14.91 -6.96 -0.09
N VAL A 4 -13.97 -7.89 -0.29
CA VAL A 4 -13.67 -8.46 -1.63
C VAL A 4 -14.90 -9.12 -2.26
N GLN A 5 -15.71 -9.83 -1.47
CA GLN A 5 -16.91 -10.51 -1.97
C GLN A 5 -18.08 -9.58 -2.31
N ARG A 6 -18.05 -8.32 -1.87
CA ARG A 6 -19.16 -7.36 -2.04
C ARG A 6 -18.78 -6.15 -2.89
N ALA A 7 -17.53 -6.06 -3.36
CA ALA A 7 -17.08 -4.93 -4.17
C ALA A 7 -18.05 -4.62 -5.32
N GLN A 8 -18.64 -5.65 -5.97
CA GLN A 8 -19.58 -5.49 -7.10
C GLN A 8 -20.93 -4.90 -6.68
N THR A 9 -21.33 -5.14 -5.43
CA THR A 9 -22.63 -4.70 -4.91
C THR A 9 -22.54 -3.33 -4.23
N ASP A 10 -21.35 -2.96 -3.75
CA ASP A 10 -21.11 -1.77 -2.94
C ASP A 10 -20.52 -0.59 -3.77
N ASP A 11 -20.65 -0.62 -5.10
CA ASP A 11 -20.25 0.45 -6.05
C ASP A 11 -18.77 0.89 -5.93
N LEU A 12 -17.91 -0.06 -5.57
CA LEU A 12 -16.45 0.10 -5.48
C LEU A 12 -15.74 -0.20 -6.80
N TYR A 13 -16.48 -0.57 -7.84
CA TYR A 13 -16.00 -0.72 -9.21
C TYR A 13 -16.10 0.63 -9.94
N GLY A 14 -15.02 1.04 -10.58
CA GLY A 14 -14.96 2.28 -11.34
C GLY A 14 -13.68 3.06 -11.08
N VAL A 15 -13.36 3.95 -12.02
CA VAL A 15 -12.21 4.85 -11.94
C VAL A 15 -12.32 5.68 -10.67
N ALA A 16 -11.22 5.82 -9.92
CA ALA A 16 -11.18 6.64 -8.72
C ALA A 16 -11.56 8.11 -8.98
N ALA A 17 -11.33 8.58 -10.21
CA ALA A 17 -11.70 9.91 -10.68
C ALA A 17 -12.95 9.90 -11.59
N ASN A 18 -13.61 11.07 -11.67
CA ASN A 18 -14.67 11.31 -12.66
C ASN A 18 -14.09 11.17 -14.08
N GLU A 19 -14.88 10.72 -15.05
CA GLU A 19 -14.46 10.61 -16.46
C GLU A 19 -13.80 11.92 -16.95
N GLY A 20 -12.46 11.91 -17.10
CA GLY A 20 -11.70 13.04 -17.64
C GLY A 20 -10.45 13.51 -16.88
N ASP A 21 -10.14 12.97 -15.69
CA ASP A 21 -8.91 13.34 -14.96
C ASP A 21 -7.71 12.49 -15.41
N GLU A 22 -6.67 13.17 -15.91
CA GLU A 22 -5.36 12.58 -16.26
C GLU A 22 -4.64 11.98 -15.03
N ASP A 23 -5.09 12.32 -13.82
CA ASP A 23 -4.59 11.84 -12.51
C ASP A 23 -5.12 10.45 -12.11
N ALA A 24 -5.95 9.79 -12.93
CA ALA A 24 -6.48 8.46 -12.65
C ALA A 24 -5.52 7.31 -13.02
N THR A 25 -4.28 7.62 -13.40
CA THR A 25 -3.32 6.63 -13.92
C THR A 25 -2.17 6.46 -12.93
N ASN A 26 -1.97 5.25 -12.41
CA ASN A 26 -0.85 4.97 -11.50
C ASN A 26 0.50 4.94 -12.26
N ILE A 27 1.63 4.85 -11.53
CA ILE A 27 3.00 4.82 -12.10
C ILE A 27 3.27 3.66 -13.06
N GLN A 28 2.37 2.68 -13.11
CA GLN A 28 2.44 1.52 -13.99
C GLN A 28 1.64 1.73 -15.28
N GLY A 29 0.99 2.89 -15.44
CA GLY A 29 0.21 3.24 -16.62
C GLY A 29 -1.19 2.66 -16.61
N GLU A 30 -1.72 2.28 -15.43
CA GLU A 30 -3.03 1.63 -15.29
C GLU A 30 -4.06 2.57 -14.67
N VAL A 31 -5.31 2.45 -15.12
CA VAL A 31 -6.43 3.22 -14.57
C VAL A 31 -6.71 2.72 -13.16
N GLN A 32 -6.40 3.55 -12.16
CA GLN A 32 -6.51 3.21 -10.75
C GLN A 32 -7.98 3.03 -10.37
N GLN A 33 -8.33 1.84 -9.87
CA GLN A 33 -9.69 1.58 -9.44
C GLN A 33 -9.93 2.14 -8.05
N LYS A 34 -11.17 2.54 -7.74
CA LYS A 34 -11.57 2.99 -6.39
C LYS A 34 -11.18 1.98 -5.30
N PHE A 35 -11.18 0.70 -5.66
CA PHE A 35 -10.85 -0.39 -4.75
C PHE A 35 -9.35 -0.48 -4.44
N ASP A 36 -8.48 -0.14 -5.38
CA ASP A 36 -7.03 -0.06 -5.18
C ASP A 36 -6.69 1.04 -4.16
N VAL A 37 -7.27 2.23 -4.35
CA VAL A 37 -7.13 3.39 -3.43
C VAL A 37 -7.61 3.05 -2.01
N LEU A 38 -8.70 2.30 -1.90
CA LEU A 38 -9.23 1.85 -0.62
C LEU A 38 -8.29 0.85 0.06
N CYS A 39 -7.80 -0.15 -0.68
CA CYS A 39 -6.87 -1.16 -0.15
C CYS A 39 -5.57 -0.50 0.31
N ASN A 40 -5.02 0.42 -0.48
CA ASN A 40 -3.85 1.22 -0.10
C ASN A 40 -4.08 1.97 1.22
N SER A 41 -5.19 2.71 1.32
CA SER A 41 -5.54 3.47 2.54
C SER A 41 -5.67 2.60 3.79
N ILE A 42 -6.21 1.39 3.65
CA ILE A 42 -6.35 0.43 4.75
C ILE A 42 -4.98 -0.09 5.17
N MET A 43 -4.13 -0.50 4.23
CA MET A 43 -2.82 -1.05 4.56
C MET A 43 -1.87 -0.01 5.14
N LEU A 44 -1.88 1.23 4.63
CA LEU A 44 -1.13 2.36 5.21
C LEU A 44 -1.46 2.54 6.70
N ARG A 45 -2.76 2.60 7.03
CA ARG A 45 -3.21 2.74 8.42
C ARG A 45 -2.92 1.51 9.26
N ALA A 46 -2.97 0.32 8.70
CA ALA A 46 -2.65 -0.91 9.42
C ALA A 46 -1.16 -0.96 9.79
N PHE A 47 -0.27 -0.76 8.82
CA PHE A 47 1.17 -0.79 9.08
C PHE A 47 1.63 0.33 10.01
N CYS A 48 1.13 1.54 9.80
CA CYS A 48 1.54 2.68 10.61
C CYS A 48 0.81 2.77 11.95
N GLY A 49 -0.46 2.36 12.03
CA GLY A 49 -1.30 2.54 13.22
C GLY A 49 -1.31 1.37 14.19
N CYS A 50 -0.95 0.14 13.77
CA CYS A 50 -0.98 -1.01 14.67
C CYS A 50 0.18 -1.03 15.68
N SER A 51 1.33 -0.44 15.35
CA SER A 51 2.47 -0.35 16.26
C SER A 51 3.42 0.77 15.85
N ASN A 52 4.13 1.36 16.81
CA ASN A 52 5.17 2.36 16.53
C ASN A 52 6.50 1.71 16.07
N SER A 53 6.45 0.46 15.59
CA SER A 53 7.63 -0.29 15.14
C SER A 53 8.00 0.00 13.68
N ILE A 54 7.02 0.33 12.84
CA ILE A 54 7.26 0.75 11.45
C ILE A 54 7.44 2.28 11.42
N GLN A 55 8.53 2.74 10.81
CA GLN A 55 8.79 4.19 10.65
C GLN A 55 8.20 4.72 9.35
N SER A 56 8.35 3.97 8.27
CA SER A 56 8.00 4.39 6.92
C SER A 56 7.52 3.20 6.11
N VAL A 57 6.68 3.50 5.13
CA VAL A 57 6.07 2.52 4.24
C VAL A 57 6.23 2.94 2.79
N ALA A 58 6.34 1.97 1.89
CA ALA A 58 6.22 2.20 0.45
C ALA A 58 5.10 1.31 -0.11
N SER A 59 4.22 1.91 -0.90
CA SER A 59 3.11 1.23 -1.56
C SER A 59 3.38 1.16 -3.05
N GLU A 60 2.88 0.12 -3.71
CA GLU A 60 2.84 0.06 -5.17
C GLU A 60 1.98 1.20 -5.77
N GLU A 61 0.99 1.70 -5.01
CA GLU A 61 0.03 2.73 -5.43
C GLU A 61 0.48 4.18 -5.16
N GLU A 62 1.69 4.41 -4.61
CA GLU A 62 2.23 5.75 -4.33
C GLU A 62 3.64 5.93 -4.93
N ASP A 63 3.88 7.09 -5.56
CA ASP A 63 5.17 7.41 -6.19
C ASP A 63 6.34 7.46 -5.20
N GLU A 64 6.07 7.98 -4.00
CA GLU A 64 7.08 8.25 -2.98
C GLU A 64 6.73 7.54 -1.67
N PRO A 65 7.71 6.98 -0.95
CA PRO A 65 7.47 6.39 0.35
C PRO A 65 6.93 7.40 1.37
N ARG A 66 6.04 6.93 2.24
CA ARG A 66 5.39 7.73 3.27
C ARG A 66 5.99 7.46 4.64
N ALA A 67 6.25 8.50 5.42
CA ALA A 67 6.54 8.33 6.83
C ALA A 67 5.23 8.03 7.60
N CYS A 68 5.29 7.10 8.55
CA CYS A 68 4.12 6.75 9.37
C CYS A 68 3.64 7.91 10.23
N ALA A 69 4.55 8.83 10.61
CA ALA A 69 4.17 10.08 11.27
C ALA A 69 3.24 10.94 10.39
N ASP A 70 3.44 10.95 9.07
CA ASP A 70 2.60 11.72 8.13
C ASP A 70 1.27 11.00 7.86
N VAL A 71 1.30 9.67 7.73
CA VAL A 71 0.08 8.84 7.55
C VAL A 71 -0.85 8.96 8.76
N MET A 72 -0.28 8.94 9.96
CA MET A 72 -1.04 9.01 11.22
C MET A 72 -1.28 10.44 11.71
N ASN A 73 -0.62 11.44 11.11
CA ASN A 73 -0.59 12.82 11.57
C ASN A 73 -0.18 12.95 13.05
N ASP A 74 0.80 12.14 13.48
CA ASP A 74 1.28 12.07 14.86
C ASP A 74 2.78 11.69 14.90
N GLN A 75 3.59 12.53 15.53
CA GLN A 75 5.04 12.34 15.63
C GLN A 75 5.44 11.15 16.52
N ALA A 76 4.52 10.59 17.31
CA ALA A 76 4.75 9.36 18.07
C ALA A 76 5.13 8.17 17.17
N PHE A 77 4.80 8.21 15.88
CA PHE A 77 5.07 7.17 14.89
C PHE A 77 6.37 7.40 14.08
N SER A 78 7.22 8.35 14.50
CA SER A 78 8.46 8.70 13.78
C SER A 78 9.66 7.80 14.10
N CYS A 79 9.59 7.00 15.17
CA CYS A 79 10.74 6.32 15.79
C CYS A 79 10.84 4.81 15.52
N GLY A 80 10.13 4.27 14.52
CA GLY A 80 10.17 2.84 14.19
C GLY A 80 11.56 2.33 13.76
N ASP A 81 11.83 1.06 14.07
CA ASP A 81 13.05 0.32 13.71
C ASP A 81 12.93 -0.46 12.39
N PHE A 82 11.74 -0.46 11.79
CA PHE A 82 11.42 -1.22 10.59
C PHE A 82 10.81 -0.33 9.52
N VAL A 83 10.83 -0.83 8.29
CA VAL A 83 10.09 -0.30 7.16
C VAL A 83 9.31 -1.41 6.48
N ALA A 84 8.15 -1.08 5.93
CA ALA A 84 7.33 -2.03 5.18
C ALA A 84 7.19 -1.59 3.73
N VAL A 85 7.19 -2.55 2.82
CA VAL A 85 6.78 -2.36 1.44
C VAL A 85 5.59 -3.28 1.19
N PHE A 86 4.60 -2.83 0.43
CA PHE A 86 3.44 -3.66 0.16
C PHE A 86 2.82 -3.35 -1.20
N ASP A 87 2.21 -4.39 -1.78
CA ASP A 87 1.24 -4.30 -2.85
C ASP A 87 -0.14 -4.46 -2.21
N PRO A 88 -0.96 -3.40 -2.16
CA PRO A 88 -2.24 -3.46 -1.50
C PRO A 88 -3.22 -4.40 -2.18
N LEU A 89 -3.08 -4.61 -3.49
CA LEU A 89 -4.00 -5.42 -4.25
C LEU A 89 -3.33 -6.05 -5.49
N ASP A 90 -2.64 -7.17 -5.26
CA ASP A 90 -2.06 -7.97 -6.33
C ASP A 90 -3.18 -8.61 -7.17
N GLY A 91 -3.06 -8.41 -8.48
CA GLY A 91 -4.04 -8.87 -9.44
C GLY A 91 -5.30 -8.00 -9.50
N SER A 92 -5.22 -6.69 -9.26
CA SER A 92 -6.35 -5.75 -9.42
C SER A 92 -7.18 -5.97 -10.72
N LYS A 93 -6.52 -6.27 -11.84
CA LYS A 93 -7.15 -6.61 -13.13
C LYS A 93 -8.08 -7.85 -13.10
N ASN A 94 -7.85 -8.76 -12.16
CA ASN A 94 -8.59 -10.01 -12.02
C ASN A 94 -9.95 -9.83 -11.33
N ILE A 95 -10.19 -8.65 -10.75
CA ILE A 95 -11.38 -8.31 -9.98
C ILE A 95 -12.65 -8.32 -10.85
N ASP A 96 -12.55 -7.84 -12.09
CA ASP A 96 -13.66 -7.87 -13.06
C ASP A 96 -14.06 -9.29 -13.45
N SER A 97 -13.09 -10.22 -13.44
CA SER A 97 -13.29 -11.62 -13.80
C SER A 97 -13.61 -12.52 -12.62
N SER A 98 -13.80 -11.96 -11.42
CA SER A 98 -14.01 -12.71 -10.17
C SER A 98 -12.92 -13.77 -9.91
N LEU A 99 -11.71 -13.50 -10.39
CA LEU A 99 -10.55 -14.35 -10.18
C LEU A 99 -9.89 -14.03 -8.82
N PRO A 100 -9.08 -14.94 -8.26
CA PRO A 100 -8.39 -14.69 -7.01
C PRO A 100 -7.49 -13.45 -7.08
N VAL A 101 -7.58 -12.63 -6.03
CA VAL A 101 -6.71 -11.47 -5.79
C VAL A 101 -6.14 -11.55 -4.38
N GLY A 102 -5.03 -10.87 -4.14
CA GLY A 102 -4.32 -10.92 -2.86
C GLY A 102 -3.71 -9.58 -2.49
N SER A 103 -2.94 -9.58 -1.40
CA SER A 103 -2.08 -8.46 -1.03
C SER A 103 -0.72 -9.06 -0.69
N ILE A 104 0.34 -8.33 -1.00
CA ILE A 104 1.71 -8.77 -0.74
C ILE A 104 2.34 -7.77 0.21
N PHE A 105 3.12 -8.23 1.17
CA PHE A 105 3.93 -7.34 2.00
C PHE A 105 5.30 -7.91 2.30
N ALA A 106 6.22 -6.99 2.59
CA ALA A 106 7.58 -7.28 2.97
C ALA A 106 8.05 -6.28 4.03
N ILE A 107 8.70 -6.76 5.07
CA ILE A 107 9.21 -5.95 6.17
C ILE A 107 10.73 -6.07 6.19
N TYR A 108 11.39 -4.93 6.26
CA TYR A 108 12.83 -4.82 6.43
C TYR A 108 13.16 -4.12 7.74
N ARG A 109 14.34 -4.43 8.30
CA ARG A 109 14.92 -3.59 9.34
C ARG A 109 15.40 -2.29 8.72
N LYS A 110 15.15 -1.17 9.39
CA LYS A 110 15.64 0.14 8.97
C LYS A 110 17.17 0.15 9.00
N GLN A 111 17.79 0.57 7.89
CA GLN A 111 19.23 0.77 7.84
C GLN A 111 19.59 2.19 8.29
N PRO A 112 20.50 2.37 9.26
CA PRO A 112 20.93 3.71 9.67
C PRO A 112 21.73 4.39 8.56
N GLY A 113 21.41 5.66 8.28
CA GLY A 113 22.27 6.56 7.52
C GLY A 113 22.34 6.38 6.01
N SER A 114 21.38 5.71 5.36
CA SER A 114 21.34 5.66 3.89
C SER A 114 19.97 6.06 3.37
N GLY A 115 19.91 6.93 2.36
CA GLY A 115 18.71 7.20 1.56
C GLY A 115 18.25 6.00 0.70
N LYS A 116 18.60 4.78 1.12
CA LYS A 116 18.28 3.49 0.49
C LYS A 116 17.50 2.58 1.44
N THR A 117 16.71 3.17 2.35
CA THR A 117 15.96 2.41 3.37
C THR A 117 15.07 1.32 2.75
N PHE A 118 14.50 1.57 1.57
CA PHE A 118 13.65 0.61 0.84
C PHE A 118 14.41 -0.21 -0.21
N LEU A 119 15.60 0.23 -0.63
CA LEU A 119 16.41 -0.44 -1.66
C LEU A 119 17.39 -1.45 -1.04
N GLN A 120 16.83 -2.40 -0.28
CA GLN A 120 17.57 -3.49 0.37
C GLN A 120 17.50 -4.78 -0.45
N ASN A 121 18.45 -5.68 -0.25
CA ASN A 121 18.41 -7.02 -0.85
C ASN A 121 17.28 -7.83 -0.21
N GLY A 122 16.50 -8.58 -1.01
CA GLY A 122 15.41 -9.44 -0.52
C GLY A 122 15.84 -10.48 0.52
N ALA A 123 17.09 -10.91 0.54
CA ALA A 123 17.63 -11.77 1.60
C ALA A 123 17.66 -11.08 2.99
N GLY A 124 17.49 -9.76 3.05
CA GLY A 124 17.40 -8.97 4.26
C GLY A 124 16.00 -8.81 4.83
N LEU A 125 14.98 -9.46 4.23
CA LEU A 125 13.62 -9.46 4.76
C LEU A 125 13.59 -10.08 6.16
N VAL A 126 12.93 -9.39 7.09
CA VAL A 126 12.65 -9.93 8.42
C VAL A 126 11.30 -10.65 8.49
N ALA A 127 10.38 -10.29 7.60
CA ALA A 127 9.10 -10.95 7.39
C ALA A 127 8.55 -10.61 5.99
N SER A 128 7.74 -11.50 5.43
CA SER A 128 6.99 -11.27 4.20
C SER A 128 5.78 -12.19 4.12
N GLY A 129 4.81 -11.87 3.29
CA GLY A 129 3.63 -12.70 3.04
C GLY A 129 2.69 -12.12 2.01
#